data_AF-A0A0D0IS46-F1
#
_entry.id   AF-A0A0D0IS46-F1
#
_cell.length_a   1.000
_cell.length_b   1.000
_cell.length_c   1.000
_cell.angle_alpha   90.00
_cell.angle_beta   90.00
_cell.angle_gamma   90.00
#
_symmetry.space_group_name_H-M   'P 1'
#
loop_
_entity.id
_entity.type
_entity.pdbx_description
1 polymer ?
#
loop_
_entity_poly.entity_id
_entity_poly.type
_entity_poly.pdbx_seq_one_letter_code
_entity_poly.pdbx_strand_id
1 'polypeptide(L)'
;MATLRTYRCKCGYEVQTEPTGHYGLFAGEFYNFRCAKCKEIISISADELASQRYFPTSPKCGAENEEIHNWNPIEGHCPKCGKKMQEVPGMIIMAD
;
A
#
# COMPACT_ATOMS: atom_id res chain seq x y z
N MET A 1 -2.96 -5.71 15.79
CA MET A 1 -2.89 -7.09 15.25
C MET A 1 -3.57 -7.14 13.89
N ALA A 2 -2.78 -6.92 12.85
CA ALA A 2 -3.14 -7.07 11.45
C ALA A 2 -2.67 -8.44 10.93
N THR A 3 -3.43 -8.99 9.97
CA THR A 3 -3.07 -10.23 9.26
C THR A 3 -2.64 -9.89 7.84
N LEU A 4 -1.35 -9.64 7.65
CA LEU A 4 -0.80 -9.25 6.35
C LEU A 4 -0.64 -10.48 5.46
N ARG A 5 -1.18 -10.41 4.25
CA ARG A 5 -0.98 -11.42 3.20
C ARG A 5 0.03 -10.92 2.19
N THR A 6 0.78 -11.84 1.60
CA THR A 6 1.73 -11.50 0.54
C THR A 6 1.05 -11.54 -0.82
N TYR A 7 1.14 -10.45 -1.56
CA TYR A 7 0.69 -10.34 -2.94
C TYR A 7 1.90 -10.16 -3.85
N ARG A 8 2.03 -11.03 -4.85
CA ARG A 8 3.14 -11.03 -5.81
C ARG A 8 2.61 -10.80 -7.22
N CYS A 9 3.30 -9.93 -7.96
CA CYS A 9 3.10 -9.78 -9.39
C CYS A 9 4.09 -10.65 -10.17
N LYS A 10 3.73 -11.05 -11.40
CA LYS A 10 4.62 -11.81 -12.30
C LYS A 10 5.93 -11.08 -12.64
N CYS A 11 5.98 -9.75 -12.50
CA CYS A 11 7.23 -8.99 -12.68
C CYS A 11 8.20 -9.10 -11.47
N GLY A 12 7.84 -9.86 -10.44
CA GLY A 12 8.64 -10.04 -9.22
C GLY A 12 8.37 -8.99 -8.14
N TYR A 13 7.47 -8.03 -8.36
CA TYR A 13 7.08 -7.08 -7.33
C TYR A 13 6.21 -7.74 -6.27
N GLU A 14 6.52 -7.49 -4.99
CA GLU A 14 5.80 -8.03 -3.84
C GLU A 14 5.36 -6.91 -2.91
N VAL A 15 4.21 -7.11 -2.28
CA VAL A 15 3.69 -6.24 -1.23
C VAL A 15 3.00 -7.10 -0.19
N GLN A 16 3.07 -6.66 1.06
CA GLN A 16 2.37 -7.27 2.18
C GLN A 16 1.33 -6.30 2.70
N THR A 17 0.09 -6.75 2.77
CA THR A 17 -1.03 -5.93 3.21
C THR A 17 -2.22 -6.82 3.57
N GLU A 18 -3.18 -6.25 4.28
CA GLU A 18 -4.53 -6.80 4.33
C GLU A 18 -5.25 -6.68 2.98
N PRO A 19 -6.23 -7.56 2.69
CA PRO A 19 -6.95 -7.59 1.43
C PRO A 19 -7.68 -6.28 1.08
N THR A 20 -8.05 -5.51 2.09
CA THR A 20 -8.78 -4.24 1.98
C THR A 20 -7.88 -3.06 1.61
N GLY A 21 -6.55 -3.23 1.61
CA GLY A 21 -5.61 -2.13 1.35
C GLY A 21 -5.43 -1.16 2.52
N HIS A 22 -5.90 -1.54 3.70
CA HIS A 22 -5.77 -0.79 4.94
C HIS A 22 -5.50 -1.79 6.07
N TYR A 23 -4.64 -1.47 7.03
CA TYR A 23 -4.32 -2.34 8.16
C TYR A 23 -3.96 -1.57 9.43
N GLY A 24 -4.24 -2.17 10.59
CA GLY A 24 -3.98 -1.58 11.90
C GLY A 24 -2.90 -2.30 12.71
N LEU A 25 -1.88 -1.55 13.14
CA LEU A 25 -0.81 -1.99 14.04
C LEU A 25 -0.88 -1.23 15.38
N PHE A 26 -0.10 -1.62 16.37
CA PHE A 26 0.06 -0.84 17.61
C PHE A 26 0.57 0.57 17.36
N ALA A 27 1.34 0.74 16.28
CA ALA A 27 1.81 2.04 15.81
C ALA A 27 0.72 2.93 15.19
N GLY A 28 -0.49 2.40 14.98
CA GLY A 28 -1.63 3.13 14.43
C GLY A 28 -2.26 2.46 13.21
N GLU A 29 -3.13 3.20 12.55
CA GLU A 29 -3.90 2.77 11.38
C GLU A 29 -3.17 3.20 10.09
N PHE A 30 -3.02 2.31 9.11
CA PHE A 30 -2.26 2.55 7.88
C PHE A 30 -3.06 2.26 6.63
N TYR A 31 -2.96 3.16 5.64
CA TYR A 31 -3.65 3.08 4.36
C TYR A 31 -2.64 2.95 3.22
N ASN A 32 -2.91 2.05 2.28
CA ASN A 32 -2.05 1.86 1.12
C ASN A 32 -2.44 2.78 -0.03
N PHE A 33 -1.43 3.43 -0.57
CA PHE A 33 -1.53 4.24 -1.77
C PHE A 33 -0.54 3.77 -2.82
N ARG A 34 -0.94 3.91 -4.08
CA ARG A 34 -0.05 3.76 -5.22
C ARG A 34 0.49 5.12 -5.59
N CYS A 35 1.82 5.26 -5.60
CA CYS A 35 2.48 6.46 -6.11
C CYS A 35 2.92 6.25 -7.57
N ALA A 36 2.51 7.16 -8.46
CA ALA A 36 2.80 7.10 -9.88
C ALA A 36 4.30 7.28 -10.19
N LYS A 37 4.99 8.23 -9.53
CA LYS A 37 6.43 8.47 -9.70
C LYS A 37 7.31 7.41 -9.06
N CYS A 38 7.05 7.07 -7.80
CA CYS A 38 7.82 6.07 -7.10
C CYS A 38 7.61 4.65 -7.70
N LYS A 39 6.49 4.41 -8.40
CA LYS A 39 6.09 3.09 -8.94
C LYS A 39 6.08 2.01 -7.86
N GLU A 40 5.66 2.40 -6.67
CA GLU A 40 5.56 1.54 -5.49
C GLU A 40 4.25 1.80 -4.76
N ILE A 41 3.83 0.80 -3.99
CA ILE A 41 2.80 0.95 -2.98
C ILE A 41 3.47 1.46 -1.72
N ILE A 42 2.92 2.52 -1.17
CA ILE A 42 3.34 3.16 0.07
C ILE A 42 2.20 3.01 1.08
N SER A 43 2.55 2.81 2.34
CA SER A 43 1.59 2.85 3.44
C SER A 43 1.77 4.17 4.18
N ILE A 44 0.68 4.90 4.40
CA ILE A 44 0.66 6.16 5.13
C ILE A 44 -0.23 5.98 6.36
N SER A 45 0.22 6.43 7.53
CA SER A 45 -0.62 6.34 8.74
C SER A 45 -1.80 7.31 8.66
N ALA A 46 -2.90 7.01 9.38
CA ALA A 46 -4.06 7.88 9.47
C ALA A 46 -3.69 9.26 10.04
N ASP A 47 -2.81 9.31 11.04
CA ASP A 47 -2.27 10.54 11.62
C ASP A 47 -1.48 11.36 10.58
N GLU A 48 -0.58 10.73 9.82
CA GLU A 48 0.14 11.40 8.73
C GLU A 48 -0.82 11.90 7.65
N LEU A 49 -1.82 11.10 7.27
CA LEU A 49 -2.80 11.47 6.26
C LEU A 49 -3.63 12.68 6.72
N ALA A 50 -4.07 12.69 7.98
CA ALA A 50 -4.80 13.80 8.57
C ALA A 50 -3.94 15.08 8.64
N SER A 51 -2.65 14.95 8.90
CA SER A 51 -1.71 16.10 8.94
C SER A 51 -1.53 16.75 7.56
N GLN A 52 -1.65 15.99 6.48
CA GLN A 52 -1.42 16.45 5.10
C GLN A 52 -2.67 17.09 4.46
N ARG A 53 -3.80 17.14 5.17
CA ARG A 53 -5.08 17.75 4.75
C ARG A 53 -5.60 17.17 3.42
N TYR A 54 -5.58 17.97 2.34
CA TYR A 54 -6.26 17.65 1.07
C TYR A 54 -5.34 17.02 0.02
N PHE A 55 -4.01 17.15 0.17
CA PHE A 55 -3.04 16.70 -0.83
C PHE A 55 -2.04 15.77 -0.17
N PRO A 56 -2.42 14.50 0.03
CA PRO A 56 -1.51 13.56 0.64
C PRO A 56 -0.32 13.32 -0.31
N THR A 57 0.86 13.29 0.28
CA THR A 57 2.15 13.25 -0.40
C THR A 57 2.81 11.91 -0.16
N SER A 58 3.56 11.43 -1.16
CA SER A 58 4.34 10.21 -0.99
C SER A 58 5.51 10.47 -0.04
N PRO A 59 5.62 9.75 1.10
CA PRO A 59 6.72 9.95 2.05
C PRO A 59 8.07 9.52 1.46
N LYS A 60 8.07 8.71 0.38
CA LYS A 60 9.29 8.23 -0.28
C LYS A 60 9.90 9.24 -1.25
N CYS A 61 9.08 9.91 -2.05
CA CYS A 61 9.55 10.81 -3.10
C CYS A 61 9.21 12.29 -2.87
N GLY A 62 8.52 12.62 -1.77
CA GLY A 62 8.14 14.00 -1.43
C GLY A 62 7.36 14.68 -2.55
N ALA A 63 6.65 13.91 -3.38
CA ALA A 63 5.98 14.43 -4.55
C ALA A 63 4.75 15.23 -4.09
N GLU A 64 4.96 16.53 -3.88
CA GLU A 64 3.88 17.50 -3.66
C GLU A 64 3.02 17.55 -4.93
N ASN A 65 1.71 17.31 -4.77
CA ASN A 65 0.71 17.32 -5.85
C ASN A 65 0.79 16.20 -6.89
N GLU A 66 1.52 15.10 -6.65
CA GLU A 66 1.30 13.91 -7.47
C GLU A 66 0.12 13.10 -6.97
N GLU A 67 -0.68 12.60 -7.93
CA GLU A 67 -1.83 11.75 -7.67
C GLU A 67 -1.38 10.42 -7.04
N ILE A 68 -1.30 10.39 -5.70
CA ILE A 68 -1.32 9.13 -4.98
C ILE A 68 -2.77 8.63 -4.97
N HIS A 69 -2.95 7.40 -5.40
CA HIS A 69 -4.29 6.80 -5.49
C HIS A 69 -4.43 5.73 -4.42
N ASN A 70 -5.60 5.66 -3.77
CA ASN A 70 -5.94 4.53 -2.91
C ASN A 70 -5.68 3.21 -3.65
N TRP A 71 -5.06 2.27 -2.95
CA TRP A 71 -4.68 1.00 -3.54
C TRP A 71 -5.03 -0.14 -2.59
N ASN A 72 -5.68 -1.17 -3.13
CA ASN A 72 -5.90 -2.43 -2.45
C ASN A 72 -5.43 -3.59 -3.36
N PRO A 73 -5.08 -4.76 -2.81
CA PRO A 73 -4.57 -5.88 -3.60
C PRO A 73 -5.63 -6.60 -4.45
N ILE A 74 -6.92 -6.39 -4.18
CA ILE A 74 -8.03 -7.06 -4.89
C ILE A 74 -8.32 -6.37 -6.23
N GLU A 75 -8.42 -5.05 -6.21
CA GLU A 75 -8.76 -4.18 -7.35
C GLU A 75 -7.53 -3.48 -7.94
N GLY A 76 -6.49 -3.32 -7.13
CA GLY A 76 -5.27 -2.62 -7.49
C GLY A 76 -4.34 -3.44 -8.38
N HIS A 77 -3.69 -2.72 -9.29
CA HIS A 77 -2.70 -3.28 -10.20
C HIS A 77 -1.29 -3.06 -9.66
N CYS A 78 -0.35 -3.89 -10.10
CA CYS A 78 1.07 -3.75 -9.78
C CYS A 78 1.56 -2.35 -10.18
N PRO A 79 2.21 -1.60 -9.27
CA PRO A 79 2.62 -0.23 -9.55
C PRO A 79 3.74 -0.16 -10.61
N LYS A 80 4.50 -1.25 -10.80
CA LYS A 80 5.62 -1.33 -11.76
C LYS A 80 5.20 -1.70 -13.18
N CYS A 81 4.28 -2.63 -13.35
CA CYS A 81 3.93 -3.16 -14.68
C CYS A 81 2.43 -3.10 -15.01
N GLY A 82 1.58 -2.62 -14.11
CA GLY A 82 0.14 -2.47 -14.34
C GLY A 82 -0.64 -3.78 -14.46
N LYS A 83 -0.02 -4.95 -14.24
CA LYS A 83 -0.72 -6.25 -14.23
C LYS A 83 -1.33 -6.52 -12.86
N LYS A 84 -2.38 -7.35 -12.82
CA LYS A 84 -3.01 -7.81 -11.57
C LYS A 84 -1.98 -8.51 -10.67
N MET A 85 -2.13 -8.30 -9.37
CA MET A 85 -1.36 -9.00 -8.35
C MET A 85 -2.08 -10.30 -7.97
N GLN A 86 -1.33 -11.30 -7.53
CA GLN A 86 -1.88 -12.58 -7.08
C GLN A 86 -1.47 -12.79 -5.63
N GLU A 87 -2.41 -13.22 -4.80
CA GLU A 87 -2.11 -13.67 -3.44
C GLU A 87 -1.19 -14.89 -3.52
N VAL A 88 -0.14 -14.91 -2.69
CA VAL A 88 0.73 -16.06 -2.53
C VAL A 88 0.18 -16.91 -1.39
N PRO A 89 -0.37 -18.10 -1.66
CA PRO A 89 -1.01 -18.92 -0.63
C PRO A 89 -0.03 -19.29 0.49
N GLY A 90 -0.48 -19.22 1.74
CA GLY A 90 0.29 -19.65 2.91
C GLY A 90 1.34 -18.66 3.43
N MET A 91 1.57 -17.53 2.74
CA MET A 91 2.46 -16.48 3.23
C MET A 91 1.67 -15.40 3.98
N ILE A 92 1.32 -15.73 5.23
CA ILE A 92 0.59 -14.86 6.16
C ILE A 92 1.53 -14.43 7.27
N ILE A 93 1.53 -13.13 7.57
CA ILE A 93 2.26 -12.53 8.68
C ILE A 93 1.24 -11.92 9.64
N MET A 94 1.36 -12.27 10.92
CA MET A 94 0.64 -11.59 11.99
C MET A 94 1.57 -10.52 12.56
N ALA A 95 1.13 -9.28 12.52
CA ALA A 95 1.86 -8.14 13.05
C ALA A 95 0.96 -7.38 14.00
N ASP A 96 1.43 -7.12 15.22
CA ASP A 96 0.66 -6.42 16.24
C ASP A 96 0.84 -4.91 16.23
#